data_AF-A0A565EA05-F1
#
_entry.id   AF-A0A565EA05-F1
#
_cell.length_a   1.000
_cell.length_b   1.000
_cell.length_c   1.000
_cell.angle_alpha   90.00
_cell.angle_beta   90.00
_cell.angle_gamma   90.00
#
_symmetry.space_group_name_H-M   'P 1'
#
loop_
_entity.id
_entity.type
_entity.pdbx_description
1 polymer ?
#
loop_
_entity_poly.entity_id
_entity_poly.type
_entity_poly.pdbx_seq_one_letter_code
_entity_poly.pdbx_strand_id
1 'polypeptide(L)' 'MELDLTQTQLAQKINSKQKSISGYETGARLPSIRTLVKIAKVLKKPAGYFLDE' A
#
# COMPACT_ATOMS: atom_id res chain seq x y z
N MET A 1 -3.88 13.89 7.68
CA MET A 1 -2.83 13.19 8.43
C MET A 1 -2.10 12.27 7.48
N GLU A 2 -0.83 12.53 7.26
CA GLU A 2 0.10 11.60 6.64
C GLU A 2 0.53 10.60 7.73
N LEU A 3 0.54 9.31 7.41
CA LEU A 3 1.00 8.29 8.34
C LEU A 3 2.50 8.15 8.09
N ASP A 4 3.32 8.52 9.06
CA ASP A 4 4.78 8.46 9.00
C ASP A 4 5.25 6.98 9.09
N LEU A 5 4.90 6.20 8.07
CA LEU A 5 5.19 4.77 7.96
C LEU A 5 6.27 4.57 6.90
N THR A 6 7.33 3.88 7.31
CA THR A 6 8.29 3.31 6.36
C THR A 6 7.64 2.20 5.54
N GLN A 7 8.18 1.91 4.37
CA GLN A 7 7.75 0.79 3.52
C GLN A 7 7.77 -0.56 4.27
N THR A 8 8.74 -0.76 5.18
CA THR A 8 8.83 -1.97 6.02
C THR A 8 7.67 -2.06 6.99
N GLN A 9 7.33 -0.97 7.67
CA GLN A 9 6.21 -0.96 8.63
C GLN A 9 4.88 -1.17 7.91
N LEU A 10 4.67 -0.57 6.72
CA LEU A 10 3.48 -0.82 5.92
C LEU A 10 3.39 -2.30 5.49
N ALA A 11 4.50 -2.86 5.01
CA ALA A 11 4.57 -4.26 4.61
C ALA A 11 4.22 -5.22 5.76
N GLN A 12 4.77 -5.00 6.96
CA GLN A 12 4.45 -5.78 8.15
C GLN A 12 2.95 -5.73 8.49
N LYS A 13 2.33 -4.54 8.44
CA LYS A 13 0.90 -4.37 8.76
C LYS A 13 -0.03 -5.12 7.80
N ILE A 14 0.40 -5.39 6.55
CA ILE A 14 -0.42 -6.10 5.56
C ILE A 14 0.05 -7.56 5.32
N ASN A 15 1.01 -8.05 6.10
CA ASN A 15 1.69 -9.33 5.92
C ASN A 15 2.29 -9.48 4.51
N SER A 16 3.13 -8.52 4.13
CA SER A 16 3.84 -8.46 2.84
C SER A 16 5.33 -8.19 3.06
N LYS A 17 6.10 -8.13 1.97
CA LYS A 17 7.53 -7.80 1.97
C LYS A 17 7.71 -6.32 1.62
N GLN A 18 8.71 -5.65 2.22
CA GLN A 18 9.05 -4.25 1.90
C GLN A 18 9.28 -4.05 0.39
N LYS A 19 9.95 -5.00 -0.27
CA LYS A 19 10.17 -4.98 -1.73
C LYS A 19 8.87 -4.97 -2.55
N SER A 20 7.79 -5.56 -2.03
CA SER A 20 6.48 -5.47 -2.67
C SER A 20 5.94 -4.05 -2.63
N ILE A 21 6.06 -3.36 -1.48
CA ILE A 21 5.63 -1.97 -1.33
C ILE A 21 6.43 -1.06 -2.26
N SER A 22 7.76 -1.17 -2.25
CA SER A 22 8.63 -0.42 -3.17
C SER A 22 8.26 -0.65 -4.65
N GLY A 23 7.89 -1.87 -5.02
CA GLY A 23 7.44 -2.16 -6.39
C GLY A 23 6.09 -1.52 -6.75
N TYR A 24 5.20 -1.34 -5.78
CA TYR A 24 3.93 -0.64 -5.98
C TYR A 24 4.13 0.87 -6.14
N GLU A 25 4.96 1.47 -5.29
CA GLU A 25 5.23 2.92 -5.30
C GLU A 25 5.99 3.38 -6.55
N THR A 26 6.84 2.51 -7.10
CA THR A 26 7.59 2.80 -8.33
C THR A 26 6.84 2.39 -9.60
N GLY A 27 5.64 1.81 -9.48
CA GLY A 27 4.87 1.29 -10.61
C GLY A 27 5.45 0.03 -11.26
N ALA A 28 6.56 -0.52 -10.74
CA ALA A 28 7.18 -1.74 -11.27
C ALA A 28 6.26 -2.97 -11.16
N ARG A 29 5.30 -2.95 -10.23
CA ARG A 29 4.26 -3.97 -10.06
C ARG A 29 2.95 -3.33 -9.64
N LEU A 30 1.84 -3.92 -10.06
CA LEU A 30 0.51 -3.56 -9.55
C LEU A 30 0.12 -4.45 -8.36
N PRO A 31 -0.42 -3.88 -7.27
CA PRO A 31 -1.00 -4.67 -6.19
C PRO A 31 -2.30 -5.34 -6.65
N SER A 32 -2.58 -6.54 -6.14
CA SER A 32 -3.92 -7.12 -6.30
C SER A 32 -4.97 -6.24 -5.60
N ILE A 33 -6.24 -6.31 -6.02
CA ILE A 33 -7.35 -5.62 -5.34
C ILE A 33 -7.38 -5.93 -3.84
N ARG A 34 -7.15 -7.19 -3.45
CA ARG A 34 -7.08 -7.59 -2.04
C ARG A 34 -5.95 -6.89 -1.30
N THR A 35 -4.78 -6.76 -1.92
CA THR A 35 -3.62 -6.05 -1.37
C THR A 35 -3.90 -4.56 -1.25
N LEU A 36 -4.49 -3.96 -2.29
CA LEU A 36 -4.87 -2.55 -2.33
C LEU A 36 -5.86 -2.20 -1.21
N VAL A 37 -6.89 -3.03 -1.00
CA VAL A 37 -7.83 -2.86 0.13
C VAL A 37 -7.15 -2.95 1.49
N LYS A 38 -6.15 -3.83 1.66
CA LYS A 38 -5.36 -3.90 2.91
C LYS A 38 -4.55 -2.62 3.13
N ILE A 39 -3.88 -2.13 2.08
CA ILE A 39 -3.10 -0.88 2.12
C ILE A 39 -4.01 0.29 2.47
N ALA A 40 -5.15 0.42 1.80
CA ALA A 40 -6.14 1.47 2.05
C ALA A 40 -6.62 1.50 3.50
N LYS A 41 -6.90 0.34 4.10
CA LYS A 41 -7.26 0.21 5.52
C LYS A 41 -6.16 0.68 6.46
N VAL A 42 -4.91 0.28 6.22
CA VAL A 42 -3.75 0.71 7.03
C VAL A 42 -3.54 2.22 6.92
N LEU A 43 -3.67 2.75 5.70
CA LEU A 43 -3.46 4.16 5.41
C LEU A 43 -4.66 5.04 5.77
N LYS A 44 -5.77 4.44 6.24
CA LYS A 44 -7.05 5.10 6.53
C LYS A 44 -7.53 5.94 5.34
N LYS A 45 -7.40 5.39 4.13
CA LYS A 45 -7.87 5.98 2.87
C LYS A 45 -8.97 5.09 2.28
N PRO A 46 -9.94 5.66 1.55
CA PRO A 46 -10.85 4.87 0.74
C PRO A 46 -10.06 4.15 -0.37
N ALA A 47 -10.48 2.94 -0.76
CA ALA A 47 -9.77 2.19 -1.81
C ALA A 47 -9.72 2.94 -3.15
N GLY A 48 -10.77 3.73 -3.46
CA GLY A 48 -10.84 4.58 -4.64
C GLY A 48 -9.73 5.64 -4.71
N TYR A 49 -9.14 6.03 -3.58
CA TYR A 49 -8.00 6.96 -3.54
C TYR A 49 -6.82 6.53 -4.42
N PHE A 50 -6.68 5.22 -4.67
CA PHE A 50 -5.59 4.66 -5.49
C PHE A 50 -6.02 4.36 -6.93
N LEU A 51 -7.25 4.69 -7.31
CA LEU A 51 -7.84 4.38 -8.62
C LEU A 51 -8.13 5.63 -9.45
N ASP A 52 -7.99 6.82 -8.85
CA ASP A 52 -8.13 8.10 -9.54
C ASP A 52 -6.78 8.47 -10.18
N GLU A 53 -6.80 8.88 -11.47
CA GLU A 53 -5.65 9.46 -12.20
C GLU A 53 -5.45 10.95 -11.85
#